data_AF-A0A7L1XR79-F1
#
_entry.id   AF-A0A7L1XR79-F1
#
_cell.length_a   1.000
_cell.length_b   1.000
_cell.length_c   1.000
_cell.angle_alpha   90.00
_cell.angle_beta   90.00
_cell.angle_gamma   90.00
#
_symmetry.space_group_name_H-M   'P 1'
#
loop_
_entity.id
_entity.type
_entity.pdbx_description
1 polymer ?
#
loop_
_entity_poly.entity_id
_entity_poly.type
_entity_poly.pdbx_seq_one_letter_code
_entity_poly.pdbx_strand_id
1 'polypeptide(L)'
;GFIRVDRDYVAQAAELARAGGCKHFVLQSSRGANHHSRFLYLRVKGEVENLVQAVGFDHCTILRPAVLLCKRQESRPMEWIARQFLSVVAWVFPTAYSVPVETVARAMVAAVLQPGKGKVEVLENGAIHELGKA
;
A
#
# COMPACT_ATOMS: atom_id res chain seq x y z
N GLY A 1 -17.03 -0.70 9.81
CA GLY A 1 -16.38 0.63 9.90
C GLY A 1 -14.98 0.56 9.30
N PHE A 2 -14.38 1.70 8.98
CA PHE A 2 -13.08 1.81 8.28
C PHE A 2 -11.97 1.00 8.96
N ILE A 3 -11.74 1.18 10.27
CA ILE A 3 -10.70 0.45 11.02
C ILE A 3 -10.87 -1.07 10.91
N ARG A 4 -12.11 -1.56 11.07
CA ARG A 4 -12.41 -2.99 11.00
C ARG A 4 -12.04 -3.59 9.64
N VAL A 5 -12.23 -2.84 8.57
CA VAL A 5 -11.92 -3.27 7.20
C VAL A 5 -10.42 -3.15 6.92
N ASP A 6 -9.84 -1.97 7.11
CA ASP A 6 -8.47 -1.68 6.68
C ASP A 6 -7.38 -2.17 7.65
N ARG A 7 -7.74 -2.58 8.88
CA ARG A 7 -6.83 -3.15 9.88
C ARG A 7 -7.25 -4.56 10.29
N ASP A 8 -8.41 -4.69 10.91
CA ASP A 8 -8.74 -5.94 11.61
C ASP A 8 -8.94 -7.12 10.63
N TYR A 9 -9.63 -6.89 9.51
CA TYR A 9 -9.82 -7.94 8.48
C TYR A 9 -8.53 -8.25 7.73
N VAL A 10 -7.68 -7.26 7.47
CA VAL A 10 -6.39 -7.47 6.80
C VAL A 10 -5.44 -8.26 7.70
N ALA A 11 -5.36 -7.92 8.99
CA ALA A 11 -4.56 -8.66 9.95
C ALA A 11 -5.03 -10.12 10.08
N GLN A 12 -6.34 -10.35 10.24
CA GLN A 12 -6.91 -11.70 10.26
C GLN A 12 -6.66 -12.47 8.96
N ALA A 13 -6.77 -11.81 7.81
CA ALA A 13 -6.47 -12.44 6.52
C ALA A 13 -5.00 -12.86 6.43
N ALA A 14 -4.08 -12.06 6.96
CA ALA A 14 -2.67 -12.40 7.03
C ALA A 14 -2.41 -13.61 7.95
N GLU A 15 -3.00 -13.64 9.15
CA GLU A 15 -2.91 -14.78 10.07
C GLU A 15 -3.42 -16.07 9.43
N LEU A 16 -4.60 -16.02 8.81
CA LEU A 16 -5.19 -17.16 8.12
C LEU A 16 -4.33 -17.61 6.92
N ALA A 17 -3.79 -16.68 6.15
CA ALA A 17 -2.90 -17.00 5.04
C ALA A 17 -1.64 -17.73 5.53
N ARG A 18 -1.02 -17.26 6.63
CA ARG A 18 0.15 -17.92 7.23
C ARG A 18 -0.19 -19.31 7.72
N ALA A 19 -1.30 -19.46 8.44
CA ALA A 19 -1.79 -20.77 8.89
C ALA A 19 -2.07 -21.72 7.72
N GLY A 20 -2.51 -21.19 6.57
CA GLY A 20 -2.68 -21.93 5.31
C GLY A 20 -1.39 -22.25 4.56
N GLY A 21 -0.21 -21.95 5.11
CA GLY A 21 1.09 -22.25 4.49
C GLY A 21 1.57 -21.19 3.50
N CYS A 22 0.97 -20.00 3.47
CA CYS A 22 1.49 -18.88 2.69
C CYS A 22 2.89 -18.51 3.17
N LYS A 23 3.83 -18.45 2.23
CA LYS A 23 5.24 -18.09 2.49
C LYS A 23 5.52 -16.62 2.26
N HIS A 24 4.88 -16.02 1.25
CA HIS A 24 5.08 -14.64 0.85
C HIS A 24 3.77 -13.86 0.86
N PHE A 25 3.65 -12.90 1.78
CA PHE A 25 2.48 -12.03 1.85
C PHE A 25 2.80 -10.64 1.29
N VAL A 26 1.94 -10.15 0.40
CA VAL A 26 2.08 -8.81 -0.21
C VAL A 26 0.94 -7.91 0.28
N LEU A 27 1.31 -6.83 0.97
CA LEU A 27 0.38 -5.87 1.52
C LEU A 27 0.39 -4.57 0.70
N GLN A 28 -0.79 -4.17 0.21
CA GLN A 28 -1.00 -2.83 -0.35
C GLN A 28 -1.34 -1.84 0.78
N SER A 29 -0.42 -0.92 1.05
CA SER A 29 -0.54 0.12 2.08
C SER A 29 -0.64 1.51 1.44
N SER A 30 -0.02 2.54 2.02
CA SER A 30 -0.02 3.88 1.46
C SER A 30 1.24 4.65 1.83
N ARG A 31 1.62 5.58 0.96
CA ARG A 31 2.70 6.53 1.23
C ARG A 31 2.39 7.30 2.52
N GLY A 32 3.36 7.31 3.44
CA GLY A 32 3.23 8.00 4.73
C GLY A 32 2.45 7.21 5.79
N ALA A 33 2.16 5.93 5.56
CA ALA A 33 1.65 5.03 6.59
C ALA A 33 2.56 5.10 7.84
N ASN A 34 1.95 5.44 8.98
CA ASN A 34 2.65 5.64 10.24
C ASN A 34 1.66 5.47 11.40
N HIS A 35 1.87 4.46 12.23
CA HIS A 35 1.00 4.14 13.37
C HIS A 35 0.99 5.25 14.47
N HIS A 36 1.91 6.20 14.44
CA HIS A 36 1.88 7.39 15.30
C HIS A 36 1.17 8.60 14.67
N SER A 37 0.64 8.48 13.45
CA SER A 37 -0.01 9.60 12.77
C SER A 37 -1.27 10.06 13.48
N ARG A 38 -1.51 11.38 13.48
CA ARG A 38 -2.78 11.98 13.93
C ARG A 38 -3.90 11.83 12.89
N PHE A 39 -3.55 11.50 11.65
CA PHE A 39 -4.52 11.21 10.58
C PHE A 39 -4.95 9.75 10.63
N LEU A 40 -6.25 9.52 10.82
CA LEU A 40 -6.82 8.19 11.00
C LEU A 40 -6.41 7.21 9.89
N TYR A 41 -6.46 7.63 8.62
CA TYR A 41 -6.09 6.78 7.49
C TYR A 41 -4.64 6.30 7.55
N LEU A 42 -3.69 7.22 7.70
CA LEU A 42 -2.25 6.90 7.77
C LEU A 42 -1.90 6.10 9.02
N ARG A 43 -2.60 6.38 10.13
CA ARG A 43 -2.48 5.63 11.37
C ARG A 43 -2.90 4.18 11.18
N VAL A 44 -4.10 3.95 10.64
CA VAL A 44 -4.64 2.60 10.39
C VAL A 44 -3.75 1.83 9.42
N LYS A 45 -3.26 2.48 8.36
CA LYS A 45 -2.31 1.86 7.42
C LYS A 45 -0.98 1.50 8.08
N GLY A 46 -0.45 2.34 8.96
CA GLY A 46 0.76 2.00 9.73
C GLY A 46 0.52 0.90 10.78
N GLU A 47 -0.63 0.91 11.45
CA GLU A 47 -1.01 -0.13 12.43
C GLU A 47 -1.09 -1.50 11.75
N VAL A 48 -1.75 -1.60 10.59
CA VAL A 48 -1.88 -2.89 9.88
C VAL A 48 -0.54 -3.38 9.32
N GLU A 49 0.35 -2.49 8.89
CA GLU A 49 1.71 -2.89 8.51
C GLU A 49 2.47 -3.55 9.67
N ASN A 50 2.36 -3.00 10.88
CA ASN A 50 3.00 -3.58 12.06
C ASN A 50 2.40 -4.97 12.39
N LEU A 51 1.07 -5.09 12.32
CA LEU A 51 0.38 -6.36 12.58
C LEU A 51 0.78 -7.43 11.56
N VAL A 52 0.78 -7.10 10.27
CA VAL A 52 1.15 -8.05 9.20
C VAL A 52 2.61 -8.48 9.30
N GLN A 53 3.53 -7.58 9.67
CA GLN A 53 4.93 -7.93 9.91
C GLN A 53 5.09 -8.91 11.08
N ALA A 54 4.30 -8.73 12.14
CA ALA A 54 4.33 -9.59 13.32
C ALA A 54 3.84 -11.03 13.05
N VAL A 55 3.07 -11.26 11.98
CA VAL A 55 2.64 -12.61 11.56
C VAL A 55 3.83 -13.53 11.21
N GLY A 56 4.97 -12.95 10.80
CA GLY A 56 6.22 -13.72 10.64
C GLY A 56 6.23 -14.64 9.41
N PHE A 57 5.79 -14.13 8.26
CA PHE A 57 5.97 -14.79 6.96
C PHE A 57 7.46 -14.99 6.62
N ASP A 58 7.73 -15.91 5.70
CA ASP A 58 9.10 -16.12 5.19
C ASP A 58 9.55 -14.88 4.42
N HIS A 59 8.61 -14.30 3.64
CA HIS A 59 8.74 -13.00 3.01
C HIS A 59 7.45 -12.17 3.19
N CYS A 60 7.60 -10.88 3.43
CA CYS A 60 6.51 -9.92 3.49
C CYS A 60 6.92 -8.68 2.70
N THR A 61 6.16 -8.34 1.66
CA THR A 61 6.39 -7.11 0.88
C THR A 61 5.26 -6.14 1.12
N ILE A 62 5.59 -4.92 1.54
CA ILE A 62 4.64 -3.85 1.81
C ILE A 62 4.84 -2.77 0.75
N LEU A 63 3.82 -2.49 -0.04
CA LEU A 63 3.85 -1.43 -1.04
C LEU A 63 3.19 -0.17 -0.48
N ARG A 64 3.90 0.96 -0.51
CA ARG A 64 3.41 2.28 -0.11
C ARG A 64 3.30 3.21 -1.33
N PRO A 65 2.30 2.99 -2.20
CA PRO A 65 2.07 3.87 -3.34
C PRO A 65 1.60 5.26 -2.88
N ALA A 66 1.87 6.26 -3.71
CA ALA A 66 1.23 7.57 -3.61
C ALA A 66 -0.21 7.49 -4.18
N VAL A 67 -0.76 8.59 -4.70
CA VAL A 67 -2.14 8.60 -5.22
C VAL A 67 -2.26 7.67 -6.43
N LEU A 68 -3.18 6.70 -6.35
CA LEU A 68 -3.45 5.77 -7.44
C LEU A 68 -4.16 6.49 -8.59
N LEU A 69 -3.54 6.49 -9.78
CA LEU A 69 -4.17 6.95 -11.01
C LEU A 69 -4.91 5.78 -11.64
N CYS A 70 -6.22 5.92 -11.78
CA CYS A 70 -7.07 4.92 -12.40
C CYS A 70 -8.05 5.62 -13.35
N LYS A 71 -8.20 5.12 -14.57
CA LYS A 71 -9.30 5.55 -15.45
C LYS A 71 -10.59 4.89 -14.91
N ARG A 72 -11.37 5.60 -14.09
CA ARG A 72 -12.66 5.11 -13.57
C ARG A 72 -13.83 5.75 -14.31
N GLN A 73 -14.91 4.99 -14.51
CA GLN A 73 -16.23 5.51 -14.92
C GLN A 73 -17.07 6.02 -13.73
N GLU A 74 -16.82 5.53 -12.51
CA GLU A 74 -17.50 6.01 -11.31
C GLU A 74 -16.75 7.18 -10.67
N SER A 75 -17.36 8.36 -10.70
CA SER A 75 -16.95 9.52 -9.90
C SER A 75 -17.48 9.37 -8.47
N ARG A 76 -16.58 9.28 -7.50
CA ARG A 76 -17.00 9.25 -6.09
C ARG A 76 -17.01 10.68 -5.56
N PRO A 77 -18.05 11.16 -4.87
CA PRO A 77 -18.10 12.52 -4.30
C PRO A 77 -16.90 12.85 -3.37
N MET A 78 -16.29 11.84 -2.76
CA MET A 78 -15.03 11.99 -1.99
C MET A 78 -13.81 12.38 -2.84
N GLU A 79 -13.84 12.21 -4.17
CA GLU A 79 -12.86 12.82 -5.07
C GLU A 79 -12.89 14.34 -5.02
N TRP A 80 -14.00 14.98 -4.64
CA TRP A 80 -14.08 16.44 -4.59
C TRP A 80 -13.32 17.01 -3.38
N ILE A 81 -13.43 16.36 -2.21
CA ILE A 81 -12.70 16.74 -0.99
C ILE A 81 -11.22 16.38 -1.11
N ALA A 82 -10.91 15.22 -1.70
CA ALA A 82 -9.53 14.85 -2.01
C ALA A 82 -8.91 15.78 -3.06
N ARG A 83 -9.67 16.18 -4.10
CA ARG A 83 -9.22 17.16 -5.12
C ARG A 83 -8.91 18.52 -4.52
N GLN A 84 -9.66 19.03 -3.53
CA GLN A 84 -9.37 20.34 -2.94
C GLN A 84 -8.13 20.35 -2.03
N PHE A 85 -7.85 19.26 -1.32
CA PHE A 85 -6.63 19.17 -0.51
C PHE A 85 -5.38 18.80 -1.36
N LEU A 86 -5.56 18.07 -2.46
CA LEU A 86 -4.47 17.62 -3.34
C LEU A 86 -4.14 18.61 -4.48
N SER A 87 -5.06 19.50 -4.89
CA SER A 87 -4.85 20.43 -6.01
C SER A 87 -3.70 21.41 -5.79
N VAL A 88 -3.52 21.89 -4.56
CA VAL A 88 -2.45 22.84 -4.20
C VAL A 88 -1.07 22.16 -4.18
N VAL A 89 -1.01 20.85 -3.93
CA VAL A 89 0.24 20.08 -3.81
C VAL A 89 0.62 19.37 -5.11
N ALA A 90 -0.37 18.94 -5.90
CA ALA A 90 -0.18 18.24 -7.18
C ALA A 90 0.42 19.13 -8.28
N TRP A 91 0.30 20.46 -8.17
CA TRP A 91 0.87 21.40 -9.14
C TRP A 91 2.42 21.43 -9.11
N VAL A 92 3.06 20.94 -8.04
CA VAL A 92 4.51 21.12 -7.83
C VAL A 92 5.36 19.85 -8.07
N PHE A 93 4.85 18.61 -7.88
CA PHE A 93 5.66 17.38 -8.13
C PHE A 93 4.87 16.15 -8.67
N PRO A 94 4.68 15.99 -9.99
CA PRO A 94 3.76 15.00 -10.57
C PRO A 94 4.10 13.51 -10.32
N THR A 95 5.39 13.15 -10.22
CA THR A 95 5.85 11.76 -9.99
C THR A 95 6.06 11.42 -8.51
N ALA A 96 6.15 12.43 -7.64
CA ALA A 96 6.22 12.22 -6.19
C ALA A 96 4.85 11.84 -5.60
N TYR A 97 3.77 12.27 -6.25
CA TYR A 97 2.42 12.23 -5.70
C TYR A 97 1.49 11.20 -6.33
N SER A 98 1.88 10.51 -7.41
CA SER A 98 0.98 9.58 -8.08
C SER A 98 1.66 8.34 -8.66
N VAL A 99 0.88 7.28 -8.87
CA VAL A 99 1.31 6.05 -9.54
C VAL A 99 0.11 5.39 -10.25
N PRO A 100 0.24 4.94 -11.51
CA PRO A 100 -0.80 4.18 -12.17
C PRO A 100 -1.10 2.86 -11.46
N VAL A 101 -2.37 2.46 -11.40
CA VAL A 101 -2.77 1.18 -10.78
C VAL A 101 -2.09 0.00 -11.48
N GLU A 102 -1.93 0.08 -12.80
CA GLU A 102 -1.24 -0.93 -13.60
C GLU A 102 0.23 -1.07 -13.19
N THR A 103 0.90 0.04 -12.88
CA THR A 103 2.29 0.05 -12.40
C THR A 103 2.39 -0.57 -11.01
N VAL A 104 1.45 -0.28 -10.10
CA VAL A 104 1.41 -0.94 -8.78
C VAL A 104 1.20 -2.43 -8.93
N ALA A 105 0.26 -2.86 -9.77
CA ALA A 105 -0.01 -4.28 -10.01
C ALA A 105 1.22 -5.01 -10.57
N ARG A 106 1.92 -4.42 -11.55
CA ARG A 106 3.19 -4.96 -12.07
C ARG A 106 4.24 -5.08 -10.98
N ALA A 107 4.42 -4.04 -10.17
CA ALA A 107 5.36 -4.05 -9.05
C ALA A 107 5.01 -5.14 -8.02
N MET A 108 3.72 -5.37 -7.71
CA MET A 108 3.30 -6.45 -6.81
C MET A 108 3.69 -7.83 -7.35
N VAL A 109 3.48 -8.07 -8.65
CA VAL A 109 3.87 -9.35 -9.29
C VAL A 109 5.39 -9.50 -9.30
N ALA A 110 6.10 -8.47 -9.73
CA ALA A 110 7.56 -8.47 -9.80
C ALA A 110 8.20 -8.70 -8.41
N ALA A 111 7.63 -8.12 -7.35
CA ALA A 111 8.11 -8.33 -5.98
C ALA A 111 8.01 -9.79 -5.52
N VAL A 112 7.02 -10.55 -6.01
CA VAL A 112 6.90 -11.98 -5.72
C VAL A 112 7.87 -12.82 -6.55
N LEU A 113 8.10 -12.44 -7.80
CA LEU A 113 9.03 -13.14 -8.70
C LEU A 113 10.49 -12.89 -8.34
N GLN A 114 10.80 -11.74 -7.75
CA GLN A 114 12.13 -11.29 -7.37
C GLN A 114 12.12 -10.79 -5.92
N PRO A 115 11.91 -11.70 -4.93
CA PRO A 115 11.81 -11.30 -3.54
C PRO A 115 13.13 -10.70 -3.05
N GLY A 116 13.03 -9.61 -2.28
CA GLY A 116 14.18 -9.01 -1.62
C GLY A 116 14.90 -9.98 -0.67
N LYS A 117 16.13 -9.62 -0.28
CA LYS A 117 16.97 -10.46 0.60
C LYS A 117 16.46 -10.54 2.05
N GLY A 118 15.57 -9.63 2.45
CA GLY A 118 15.02 -9.56 3.80
C GLY A 118 13.71 -10.34 3.96
N LYS A 119 13.37 -10.65 5.21
CA LYS A 119 12.04 -11.19 5.56
C LYS A 119 10.92 -10.17 5.34
N VAL A 120 11.23 -8.89 5.55
CA VAL A 120 10.30 -7.78 5.31
C VAL A 120 10.94 -6.78 4.37
N GLU A 121 10.21 -6.37 3.35
CA GLU A 121 10.59 -5.37 2.38
C GLU A 121 9.49 -4.33 2.24
N VAL A 122 9.83 -3.05 2.36
CA VAL A 122 8.89 -1.94 2.20
C VAL A 122 9.28 -1.16 0.94
N LEU A 123 8.40 -1.17 -0.06
CA LEU A 123 8.57 -0.48 -1.33
C LEU A 123 7.82 0.85 -1.30
N GLU A 124 8.57 1.94 -1.17
CA GLU A 124 8.03 3.29 -1.33
C GLU A 124 7.72 3.60 -2.81
N ASN A 125 6.91 4.64 -3.07
CA ASN A 125 6.41 4.97 -4.42
C ASN A 125 7.47 4.96 -5.53
N GLY A 126 8.69 5.45 -5.26
CA GLY A 126 9.78 5.44 -6.24
C GLY A 126 10.19 4.02 -6.64
N ALA A 127 10.37 3.13 -5.66
CA ALA A 127 10.71 1.73 -5.91
C ALA A 127 9.58 0.98 -6.64
N ILE A 128 8.32 1.32 -6.34
CA ILE A 128 7.16 0.78 -7.06
C ILE A 128 7.20 1.17 -8.55
N HIS A 129 7.55 2.41 -8.87
CA HIS A 129 7.69 2.86 -10.25
C HIS A 129 8.82 2.15 -10.99
N GLU A 130 9.97 1.95 -10.34
CA GLU A 130 11.09 1.25 -10.96
C GLU A 130 10.78 -0.23 -11.18
N LEU A 131 10.19 -0.90 -10.18
CA LEU A 131 9.85 -2.31 -10.27
C LEU A 131 8.69 -2.57 -11.24
N GLY A 132 7.74 -1.64 -11.37
CA GLY A 132 6.61 -1.77 -12.29
C GLY A 132 6.93 -1.47 -13.77
N LYS A 133 8.16 -1.02 -14.08
CA LYS A 133 8.66 -0.83 -15.45
C LYS A 133 9.33 -2.08 -16.02
N ALA A 134 9.84 -2.96 -15.15
CA ALA A 134 10.46 -4.23 -15.51
C ALA A 134 9.41 -5.20 -16.07
#